data_AF-A0A958K6V2-F1
#
_entry.id   AF-A0A958K6V2-F1
#
_cell.length_a   1.000
_cell.length_b   1.000
_cell.length_c   1.000
_cell.angle_alpha   90.00
_cell.angle_beta   90.00
_cell.angle_gamma   90.00
#
_symmetry.space_group_name_H-M   'P 1'
#
loop_
_entity.id
_entity.type
_entity.pdbx_description
1 polymer ?
#
loop_
_entity_poly.entity_id
_entity_poly.type
_entity_poly.pdbx_seq_one_letter_code
_entity_poly.pdbx_strand_id
1 'polypeptide(L)' 'MNYAAILFDLEGVLLEAKTHKLLPGAREIFAHCAKEQIPYAVISNNTLNQPEKLRALMAERELYIESYQLL' A
#
# COMPACT_ATOMS: atom_id res chain seq x y z
N MET A 1 -6.18 16.86 14.14
CA MET A 1 -5.89 17.16 12.72
C MET A 1 -6.89 16.40 11.89
N ASN A 2 -7.54 17.04 10.90
CA ASN A 2 -8.56 16.41 10.06
C ASN A 2 -7.95 16.25 8.67
N TYR A 3 -7.49 15.05 8.34
CA TYR A 3 -6.98 14.71 7.00
C TYR A 3 -8.10 14.05 6.21
N ALA A 4 -8.28 14.41 4.94
CA ALA A 4 -9.33 13.83 4.10
C ALA A 4 -8.99 12.40 3.61
N ALA A 5 -7.69 12.12 3.44
CA ALA A 5 -7.17 10.82 3.02
C ALA A 5 -5.69 10.70 3.39
N ILE A 6 -5.14 9.48 3.32
CA ILE A 6 -3.71 9.18 3.45
C ILE A 6 -3.16 8.68 2.12
N LEU A 7 -2.01 9.19 1.71
CA LEU A 7 -1.26 8.66 0.58
C LEU A 7 0.00 7.97 1.12
N PHE A 8 0.11 6.66 0.92
CA PHE A 8 1.27 5.88 1.32
C PHE A 8 2.23 5.73 0.16
N ASP A 9 3.49 6.07 0.37
CA ASP A 9 4.54 5.59 -0.53
C ASP A 9 4.65 4.05 -0.42
N LEU A 10 5.02 3.37 -1.50
CA LEU A 10 5.13 1.91 -1.50
C LEU A 10 6.51 1.49 -1.01
N GLU A 11 7.56 1.94 -1.71
CA GLU A 11 8.94 1.56 -1.43
C GLU A 11 9.53 2.33 -0.25
N GLY A 12 10.01 1.60 0.76
CA GLY A 12 10.60 2.20 1.97
C GLY A 12 9.57 2.54 3.05
N VAL A 13 8.28 2.44 2.78
CA VAL A 13 7.20 2.65 3.76
C VAL A 13 6.39 1.37 4.00
N LEU A 14 5.92 0.72 2.92
CA LEU A 14 5.16 -0.53 3.03
C LEU A 14 6.02 -1.75 2.71
N LEU A 15 6.94 -1.60 1.76
CA LEU A 15 7.84 -2.65 1.29
C LEU A 15 9.30 -2.23 1.36
N GLU A 16 10.21 -3.19 1.57
CA GLU A 16 11.63 -2.97 1.34
C GLU A 16 11.89 -2.82 -0.17
N ALA A 17 12.50 -1.71 -0.58
CA ALA A 17 12.66 -1.33 -1.99
C ALA A 17 13.37 -2.38 -2.88
N LYS A 18 14.26 -3.21 -2.31
CA LYS A 18 15.04 -4.20 -3.08
C LYS A 18 14.43 -5.59 -3.11
N THR A 19 13.76 -6.00 -2.04
CA THR A 19 13.29 -7.39 -1.87
C THR A 19 11.77 -7.49 -1.94
N HIS A 20 11.09 -6.34 -1.96
CA HIS A 20 9.65 -6.21 -1.80
C HIS A 20 9.12 -6.93 -0.56
N LYS A 21 9.96 -7.17 0.46
CA LYS A 21 9.51 -7.72 1.76
C LYS A 21 8.63 -6.70 2.46
N LEU A 22 7.57 -7.16 3.11
CA LEU A 22 6.73 -6.27 3.91
C LEU A 22 7.55 -5.66 5.05
N LEU A 23 7.37 -4.37 5.28
CA LEU A 23 7.94 -3.71 6.45
C LEU A 23 7.04 -3.95 7.68
N PRO A 24 7.63 -4.04 8.88
CA PRO A 24 6.86 -4.15 10.12
C PRO A 24 5.89 -2.97 10.27
N GLY A 25 4.64 -3.24 10.68
CA GLY A 25 3.61 -2.20 10.82
C GLY A 25 2.77 -1.96 9.57
N ALA A 26 3.20 -2.44 8.39
CA ALA A 26 2.48 -2.20 7.14
C ALA A 26 1.10 -2.89 7.11
N ARG A 27 0.89 -4.01 7.83
CA ARG A 27 -0.44 -4.64 7.91
C ARG A 27 -1.34 -3.91 8.88
N GLU A 28 -0.78 -3.54 10.01
CA GLU A 28 -1.44 -2.89 11.11
C GLU A 28 -1.99 -1.53 10.69
N ILE A 29 -1.25 -0.79 9.86
CA ILE A 29 -1.70 0.52 9.38
C ILE A 29 -2.91 0.41 8.44
N PHE A 30 -2.96 -0.59 7.56
CA PHE A 30 -4.14 -0.80 6.71
C PHE A 30 -5.34 -1.32 7.50
N ALA A 31 -5.12 -2.22 8.45
CA ALA A 31 -6.16 -2.67 9.37
C ALA A 31 -6.74 -1.49 10.16
N HIS A 32 -5.88 -0.57 10.60
CA HIS A 32 -6.30 0.66 11.25
C HIS A 32 -7.10 1.58 10.32
N CYS A 33 -6.62 1.84 9.10
CA CYS A 33 -7.35 2.66 8.13
C CYS A 33 -8.72 2.05 7.80
N ALA A 34 -8.82 0.74 7.64
CA ALA A 34 -10.09 0.06 7.41
C ALA A 34 -11.05 0.18 8.60
N LYS A 35 -10.55 -0.04 9.82
CA LYS A 35 -11.33 0.07 11.06
C LYS A 35 -11.87 1.48 11.27
N GLU A 36 -11.03 2.48 11.06
CA GLU A 36 -11.37 3.90 11.28
C GLU A 36 -11.99 4.56 10.04
N GLN A 37 -12.27 3.80 8.98
CA GLN A 37 -12.82 4.28 7.71
C GLN A 37 -12.03 5.45 7.10
N ILE A 38 -10.71 5.42 7.24
CA ILE A 38 -9.81 6.44 6.71
C ILE A 38 -9.54 6.12 5.24
N PRO A 39 -9.91 7.00 4.29
CA PRO A 39 -9.59 6.80 2.89
C PRO A 39 -8.07 6.79 2.69
N TYR A 40 -7.57 5.83 1.92
CA TYR A 40 -6.15 5.81 1.56
C TYR A 40 -5.91 5.35 0.13
N ALA A 41 -4.76 5.76 -0.39
CA ALA A 41 -4.17 5.27 -1.62
C ALA A 41 -2.68 4.98 -1.40
N VAL A 42 -2.10 4.16 -2.26
CA VAL A 42 -0.69 3.79 -2.30
C VAL A 42 -0.12 4.27 -3.62
N ILE A 43 1.02 4.95 -3.55
CA ILE A 43 1.76 5.47 -4.70
C ILE A 43 3.10 4.76 -4.80
N SER A 44 3.56 4.48 -6.03
CA SER A 44 4.92 3.99 -6.28
C SER A 44 5.55 4.79 -7.41
N ASN A 45 6.76 5.29 -7.19
CA ASN A 45 7.55 5.94 -8.23
C ASN A 45 8.37 4.93 -9.06
N ASN A 46 8.57 3.71 -8.55
CA ASN A 46 9.22 2.67 -9.32
C ASN A 46 8.18 1.99 -10.18
N THR A 47 8.38 2.08 -11.49
CA THR A 47 7.54 1.50 -12.52
C THR A 47 7.58 -0.04 -12.43
N LEU A 48 6.94 -0.64 -11.43
CA LEU A 48 6.36 -1.98 -11.60
C LEU A 48 5.38 -1.81 -12.75
N ASN A 49 5.86 -2.13 -13.95
CA ASN A 49 5.36 -1.70 -15.26
C ASN A 49 3.89 -2.00 -15.61
N GLN A 50 3.07 -2.45 -14.66
CA GLN A 50 1.61 -2.56 -14.76
C GLN A 50 0.99 -2.64 -13.35
N PRO A 51 -0.13 -1.94 -13.08
CA PRO A 51 -0.91 -2.04 -11.84
C PRO A 51 -1.29 -3.48 -11.45
N GLU A 52 -1.53 -4.38 -12.41
CA GLU A 52 -1.79 -5.79 -12.14
C GLU A 52 -0.62 -6.52 -11.44
N LYS A 53 0.64 -6.18 -11.74
CA LYS A 53 1.80 -6.81 -11.07
C LYS A 53 1.93 -6.36 -9.63
N LEU A 54 1.62 -5.09 -9.37
CA LEU A 54 1.57 -4.57 -8.02
C LEU A 54 0.44 -5.23 -7.24
N ARG A 55 -0.74 -5.40 -7.84
CA ARG A 55 -1.86 -6.12 -7.22
C ARG A 55 -1.51 -7.57 -6.89
N ALA A 56 -0.85 -8.28 -7.79
CA ALA A 56 -0.38 -9.64 -7.56
C ALA A 56 0.63 -9.69 -6.40
N LEU A 57 1.61 -8.80 -6.40
CA LEU A 57 2.59 -8.67 -5.31
C LEU A 57 1.92 -8.36 -3.96
N MET A 58 0.92 -7.49 -3.94
CA MET A 58 0.19 -7.15 -2.71
C MET A 58 -0.65 -8.34 -2.22
N ALA A 59 -1.35 -9.02 -3.12
CA ALA A 59 -2.14 -10.21 -2.81
C ALA A 59 -1.29 -11.38 -2.30
N GLU A 60 -0.12 -11.65 -2.91
CA GLU A 60 0.86 -12.64 -2.44
C GLU A 60 1.34 -12.37 -1.02
N ARG A 61 1.27 -11.10 -0.59
CA ARG A 61 1.71 -10.66 0.73
C ARG A 61 0.55 -10.35 1.68
N GLU A 62 -0.66 -10.79 1.31
CA GLU A 62 -1.91 -10.64 2.06
C GLU A 62 -2.24 -9.17 2.39
N LEU A 63 -1.76 -8.25 1.55
CA LEU A 63 -2.19 -6.87 1.53
C LEU A 63 -3.27 -6.73 0.46
N TYR A 64 -4.52 -6.65 0.90
CA TYR A 64 -5.64 -6.42 -0.02
C TYR A 64 -5.80 -4.92 -0.24
N ILE A 65 -5.30 -4.45 -1.38
CA ILE A 65 -5.43 -3.06 -1.83
C ILE A 65 -6.28 -3.06 -3.09
N GLU A 66 -7.31 -2.22 -3.12
CA GLU A 66 -8.18 -2.11 -4.28
C GLU A 66 -7.47 -1.42 -5.45
N SER A 67 -7.82 -1.77 -6.69
CA SER A 67 -7.15 -1.23 -7.88
C SER A 67 -7.22 0.29 -7.98
N TYR A 68 -8.29 0.92 -7.49
CA TYR A 68 -8.44 2.37 -7.49
C TYR A 68 -7.59 3.09 -6.42
N GLN A 69 -6.99 2.32 -5.51
CA GLN A 69 -6.10 2.82 -4.47
C GLN A 69 -4.63 2.73 -4.89
N LEU A 70 -4.32 2.31 -6.11
CA LEU A 70 -2.96 2.29 -6.65
C LEU A 70 -2.81 3.46 -7.63
N LEU A 71 -1.90 4.36 -7.32
CA LEU A 71 -1.59 5.57 -8.10
C LEU A 71 -0.17 5.54 -8.66
#